data_AF-A0A2T0T8H7-F1
#
_entry.id   AF-A0A2T0T8H7-F1
#
_cell.length_a   1.000
_cell.length_b   1.000
_cell.length_c   1.000
_cell.angle_alpha   90.00
_cell.angle_beta   90.00
_cell.angle_gamma   90.00
#
_symmetry.space_group_name_H-M   'P 1'
#
loop_
_entity.id
_entity.type
_entity.pdbx_description
1 polymer ?
#
loop_
_entity_poly.entity_id
_entity_poly.type
_entity_poly.pdbx_seq_one_letter_code
_entity_poly.pdbx_strand_id
1 'polypeptide(L)'
;MHFIMSATANETTIEPASLGELFQKLVDLAVPGVSHYQAHQLRTDGVYRVVVRAANGFQTLSIPAQALLLAELGMLVESDRYAIMQQLKVADNRTVVA
;
A
#
# COMPACT_ATOMS: atom_id res chain seq x y z
N MET A 1 -38.14 25.44 -30.22
CA MET A 1 -37.61 24.09 -29.94
C MET A 1 -36.15 24.24 -29.54
N HIS A 2 -35.81 24.03 -28.28
CA HIS A 2 -34.42 24.00 -27.82
C HIS A 2 -34.22 22.67 -27.10
N PHE A 3 -33.41 21.79 -27.70
CA PHE A 3 -32.97 20.55 -27.09
C PHE A 3 -31.78 20.89 -26.19
N ILE A 4 -31.92 20.66 -24.89
CA ILE A 4 -30.77 20.63 -23.98
C ILE A 4 -30.50 19.16 -23.73
N MET A 5 -29.49 18.64 -24.43
CA MET A 5 -28.90 17.34 -24.14
C MET A 5 -28.39 17.38 -22.70
N SER A 6 -29.06 16.64 -21.81
CA SER A 6 -28.52 16.34 -20.49
C SER A 6 -27.41 15.31 -20.69
N ALA A 7 -26.16 15.78 -20.81
CA ALA A 7 -25.03 14.91 -20.60
C ALA A 7 -25.05 14.52 -19.12
N THR A 8 -25.54 13.31 -18.83
CA THR A 8 -25.25 12.64 -17.57
C THR A 8 -23.75 12.38 -17.57
N ALA A 9 -22.99 13.32 -16.98
CA ALA A 9 -21.63 13.04 -16.58
C ALA A 9 -21.72 11.85 -15.64
N ASN A 10 -21.29 10.69 -16.12
CA ASN A 10 -21.05 9.52 -15.31
C ASN A 10 -19.81 9.87 -14.48
N GLU A 11 -20.00 10.73 -13.47
CA GLU A 11 -19.00 11.01 -12.44
C GLU A 11 -18.80 9.70 -11.68
N THR A 12 -17.91 8.87 -12.20
CA THR A 12 -17.23 7.88 -11.39
C THR A 12 -16.48 8.67 -10.33
N THR A 13 -17.15 8.96 -9.23
CA THR A 13 -16.51 9.44 -8.01
C THR A 13 -15.58 8.30 -7.61
N ILE A 14 -14.33 8.39 -8.02
CA ILE A 14 -13.28 7.54 -7.49
C ILE A 14 -13.13 8.04 -6.06
N GLU A 15 -13.84 7.41 -5.13
CA GLU A 15 -13.61 7.67 -3.72
C GLU A 15 -12.13 7.41 -3.47
N PRO A 16 -11.40 8.35 -2.84
CA PRO A 16 -10.01 8.13 -2.53
C PRO A 16 -9.93 6.86 -1.70
N ALA A 17 -9.13 5.90 -2.18
CA ALA A 17 -8.96 4.63 -1.47
C ALA A 17 -8.56 4.94 -0.03
N SER A 18 -9.17 4.23 0.93
CA SER A 18 -8.77 4.42 2.32
C SER A 18 -7.27 4.14 2.48
N LEU A 19 -6.59 4.80 3.42
CA LEU A 19 -5.16 4.57 3.63
C LEU A 19 -4.82 3.08 3.80
N GLY A 20 -5.70 2.32 4.46
CA GLY A 20 -5.56 0.87 4.59
C GLY A 20 -5.58 0.13 3.24
N GLU A 21 -6.47 0.51 2.32
CA GLU A 21 -6.50 -0.05 0.97
C GLU A 21 -5.26 0.32 0.15
N LEU A 22 -4.74 1.55 0.30
CA LEU A 22 -3.50 1.95 -0.34
C LEU A 22 -2.31 1.14 0.19
N PHE A 23 -2.23 0.89 1.50
CA PHE A 23 -1.22 0.01 2.07
C PHE A 23 -1.38 -1.43 1.57
N GLN A 24 -2.60 -1.95 1.52
CA GLN A 24 -2.84 -3.29 0.98
C GLN A 24 -2.41 -3.37 -0.50
N LYS A 25 -2.82 -2.42 -1.33
CA LYS A 25 -2.41 -2.34 -2.76
C LYS A 25 -0.90 -2.27 -2.91
N LEU A 26 -0.22 -1.43 -2.13
CA LEU A 26 1.23 -1.28 -2.19
C LEU A 26 1.96 -2.57 -1.79
N VAL A 27 1.46 -3.27 -0.76
CA VAL A 27 2.00 -4.57 -0.35
C VAL A 27 1.76 -5.63 -1.44
N ASP A 28 0.58 -5.67 -2.05
CA ASP A 28 0.26 -6.59 -3.15
C ASP A 28 1.08 -6.30 -4.41
N LEU A 29 1.35 -5.03 -4.72
CA LEU A 29 2.25 -4.64 -5.82
C LEU A 29 3.70 -5.07 -5.56
N ALA A 30 4.13 -5.08 -4.29
CA ALA A 30 5.47 -5.50 -3.92
C ALA A 30 5.63 -7.02 -3.90
N VAL A 31 4.70 -7.72 -3.24
CA VAL A 31 4.69 -9.18 -3.10
C VAL A 31 3.23 -9.69 -3.11
N PRO A 32 2.70 -10.10 -4.27
CA PRO A 32 1.30 -10.48 -4.40
C PRO A 32 0.89 -11.62 -3.47
N GLY A 33 -0.16 -11.41 -2.66
CA GLY A 33 -0.81 -12.46 -1.87
C GLY A 33 -0.02 -13.01 -0.68
N VAL A 34 1.08 -12.36 -0.29
CA VAL A 34 1.96 -12.83 0.79
C VAL A 34 1.69 -12.11 2.12
N SER A 35 1.02 -10.97 2.11
CA SER A 35 0.84 -10.16 3.31
C SER A 35 -0.46 -9.36 3.30
N HIS A 36 -1.09 -9.24 4.47
CA HIS A 36 -2.32 -8.48 4.66
C HIS A 36 -2.10 -7.31 5.61
N TYR A 37 -2.48 -6.10 5.19
CA TYR A 37 -2.47 -4.91 6.02
C TYR A 37 -3.29 -5.10 7.32
N GLN A 38 -2.82 -4.54 8.43
CA GLN A 38 -3.49 -4.60 9.74
C GLN A 38 -3.63 -3.21 10.38
N ALA A 39 -2.54 -2.43 10.41
CA ALA A 39 -2.52 -1.12 11.04
C ALA A 39 -1.38 -0.27 10.47
N HIS A 40 -1.45 1.05 10.66
CA HIS A 40 -0.35 1.96 10.35
C HIS A 40 -0.22 3.10 11.37
N GLN A 41 0.97 3.69 11.42
CA GLN A 41 1.23 4.94 12.13
C GLN A 41 2.22 5.80 11.34
N LEU A 42 1.89 7.07 11.12
CA LEU A 42 2.82 8.04 10.54
C LEU A 42 3.82 8.51 11.61
N ARG A 43 5.12 8.46 11.28
CA ARG A 43 6.18 9.04 12.10
C ARG A 43 6.47 10.48 11.70
N THR A 44 7.14 11.21 12.59
CA THR A 44 7.54 12.61 12.38
C THR A 44 8.55 12.81 11.24
N ASP A 45 9.22 11.74 10.81
CA ASP A 45 10.17 11.73 9.68
C ASP A 45 9.48 11.48 8.31
N GLY A 46 8.15 11.42 8.27
CA GLY A 46 7.40 11.21 7.02
C GLY A 46 7.35 9.75 6.56
N VAL A 47 7.71 8.80 7.43
CA VAL A 47 7.64 7.36 7.16
C VAL A 47 6.47 6.73 7.89
N TYR A 48 5.65 5.97 7.17
CA TYR A 48 4.64 5.12 7.77
C TYR A 48 5.28 3.83 8.30
N ARG A 49 4.97 3.49 9.57
CA ARG A 49 5.16 2.16 10.12
C ARG A 49 3.88 1.38 9.90
N VAL A 50 3.94 0.35 9.08
CA VAL A 50 2.78 -0.42 8.65
C VAL A 50 2.91 -1.84 9.15
N VAL A 51 1.94 -2.30 9.91
CA VAL A 51 1.86 -3.69 10.38
C VAL A 51 1.12 -4.50 9.34
N VAL A 52 1.74 -5.60 8.91
CA VAL A 52 1.15 -6.59 8.00
C VAL A 52 1.17 -7.97 8.66
N ARG A 53 0.20 -8.81 8.31
CA ARG A 53 0.17 -10.23 8.65
C ARG A 53 0.69 -11.01 7.44
N ALA A 54 1.87 -11.60 7.60
CA ALA A 54 2.47 -12.52 6.64
C ALA A 54 2.27 -13.98 7.09
N ALA A 55 2.72 -14.94 6.28
CA ALA A 55 2.62 -16.37 6.59
C ALA A 55 3.29 -16.76 7.93
N ASN A 56 4.37 -16.09 8.29
CA ASN A 56 5.15 -16.34 9.52
C ASN A 56 4.75 -15.45 10.71
N GLY A 57 3.66 -14.67 10.60
CA GLY A 57 3.15 -13.83 11.69
C GLY A 57 3.08 -12.34 11.34
N PHE A 58 3.09 -11.49 12.35
CA PHE A 58 3.02 -10.04 12.17
C PHE A 58 4.40 -9.45 11.87
N GLN A 59 4.47 -8.59 10.87
CA GLN A 59 5.68 -7.88 10.47
C GLN A 59 5.42 -6.38 10.40
N THR A 60 6.46 -5.57 10.59
CA THR A 60 6.36 -4.11 10.45
C THR A 60 7.23 -3.61 9.31
N LEU A 61 6.60 -2.93 8.36
CA LEU A 61 7.21 -2.29 7.21
C LEU A 61 7.42 -0.79 7.46
N SER A 62 8.50 -0.25 6.92
CA SER A 62 8.72 1.17 6.76
C SER A 62 8.40 1.57 5.32
N ILE A 63 7.40 2.42 5.15
CA ILE A 63 6.94 2.91 3.85
C ILE A 63 7.02 4.44 3.83
N PRO A 64 7.88 5.06 3.00
CA PRO A 64 7.90 6.51 2.84
C PRO A 64 6.53 7.01 2.35
N ALA A 65 6.06 8.15 2.87
CA ALA A 65 4.78 8.72 2.43
C ALA A 65 4.72 8.98 0.91
N GLN A 66 5.87 9.28 0.30
CA GLN A 66 5.98 9.47 -1.16
C GLN A 66 5.67 8.18 -1.94
N ALA A 67 6.09 7.01 -1.45
CA ALA A 67 5.79 5.73 -2.10
C ALA A 67 4.27 5.44 -2.05
N LEU A 68 3.58 5.86 -1.00
CA LEU A 68 2.14 5.72 -0.87
C LEU A 68 1.37 6.61 -1.86
N LEU A 69 1.83 7.85 -2.06
CA LEU A 69 1.25 8.77 -3.05
C LEU A 69 1.39 8.23 -4.48
N LEU A 70 2.53 7.60 -4.81
CA LEU A 70 2.72 6.97 -6.10
C LEU A 70 1.81 5.75 -6.28
N ALA A 71 1.61 4.95 -5.23
CA ALA A 71 0.72 3.80 -5.25
C ALA A 71 -0.76 4.18 -5.46
N GLU A 72 -1.20 5.35 -4.97
CA GLU A 72 -2.52 5.92 -5.27
C GLU A 72 -2.71 6.15 -6.78
N LEU A 73 -1.63 6.52 -7.47
CA LEU A 73 -1.59 6.68 -8.93
C LEU A 73 -1.37 5.35 -9.68
N GLY A 74 -1.34 4.22 -8.98
CA GLY A 74 -1.05 2.90 -9.56
C GLY A 74 0.41 2.69 -9.98
N MET A 75 1.31 3.54 -9.49
CA MET A 75 2.74 3.47 -9.78
C MET A 75 3.50 2.98 -8.55
N LEU A 76 4.46 2.07 -8.77
CA LEU A 76 5.42 1.68 -7.74
C LEU A 76 6.82 1.74 -8.36
N VAL A 77 7.70 2.55 -7.76
CA VAL A 77 9.08 2.64 -8.21
C VAL A 77 9.79 1.33 -7.85
N GLU A 78 10.61 0.83 -8.76
CA GLU A 78 11.29 -0.46 -8.59
C GLU A 78 12.16 -0.50 -7.31
N SER A 79 12.78 0.63 -6.92
CA SER A 79 13.53 0.75 -5.67
C SER A 79 12.66 0.55 -4.43
N ASP A 80 11.45 1.11 -4.42
CA ASP A 80 10.51 1.00 -3.31
C ASP A 80 9.97 -0.43 -3.24
N ARG A 81 9.67 -1.02 -4.41
CA ARG A 81 9.30 -2.43 -4.53
C ARG A 81 10.36 -3.33 -3.89
N TYR A 82 11.63 -3.19 -4.28
CA TYR A 82 12.73 -3.97 -3.70
C TYR A 82 12.88 -3.73 -2.20
N ALA A 83 12.77 -2.48 -1.73
CA ALA A 83 12.89 -2.17 -0.31
C ALA A 83 11.79 -2.85 0.53
N ILE A 84 10.54 -2.87 0.04
CA ILE A 84 9.42 -3.55 0.71
C ILE A 84 9.63 -5.07 0.68
N MET A 85 10.01 -5.63 -0.47
CA MET A 85 10.30 -7.06 -0.61
C MET A 85 11.38 -7.52 0.37
N GLN A 86 12.47 -6.75 0.53
CA GLN A 86 13.55 -7.12 1.42
C GLN A 86 13.12 -7.07 2.89
N GLN A 87 12.31 -6.08 3.29
CA GLN A 87 11.76 -6.02 4.64
C GLN A 87 10.90 -7.24 4.97
N LEU A 88 10.11 -7.71 4.00
CA LEU A 88 9.29 -8.92 4.13
C LEU A 88 10.13 -10.22 4.21
N LYS A 89 11.22 -10.32 3.42
CA LYS A 89 12.14 -11.47 3.44
C LYS A 89 12.98 -11.56 4.71
N VAL A 90 13.49 -10.43 5.20
CA VAL A 90 14.33 -10.39 6.41
C VAL A 90 13.55 -10.85 7.64
N ALA A 91 12.24 -10.60 7.67
CA ALA A 91 11.39 -11.10 8.74
C ALA A 91 11.14 -12.61 8.64
N ASP A 92 11.12 -13.21 7.44
CA ASP A 92 11.03 -14.67 7.24
C ASP A 92 12.23 -15.41 7.84
N ASN A 93 13.45 -14.87 7.65
CA ASN A 93 14.67 -15.46 8.20
C ASN A 93 14.84 -15.26 9.72
N ARG A 94 14.14 -14.31 10.35
CA ARG A 94 14.22 -14.08 11.80
C ARG A 94 13.45 -15.10 12.63
N THR A 95 12.61 -15.92 12.00
CA THR A 95 11.81 -16.96 12.66
C THR A 95 12.58 -18.24 13.00
N VAL A 96 13.88 -18.33 12.68
CA VAL A 96 14.71 -19.55 12.86
C VAL A 96 15.62 -19.50 14.10
N VAL A 97 15.50 -18.47 14.95
CA VAL A 97 16.26 -18.39 16.21
C VAL A 97 15.29 -18.27 17.38
N ALA A 98 14.77 -19.41 17.81
CA ALA A 98 14.09 -19.59 19.09
C ALA A 98 14.49 -20.95 19.67
#